data_AF-A0A158NSF8-F1
#
_entry.id   AF-A0A158NSF8-F1
#
_cell.length_a   1.000
_cell.length_b   1.000
_cell.length_c   1.000
_cell.angle_alpha   90.00
_cell.angle_beta   90.00
_cell.angle_gamma   90.00
#
_symmetry.space_group_name_H-M   'P 1'
#
loop_
_entity.id
_entity.type
_entity.pdbx_description
1 polymer ?
#
loop_
_entity_poly.entity_id
_entity_poly.type
_entity_poly.pdbx_seq_one_letter_code
_entity_poly.pdbx_strand_id
1 'polypeptide(L)'
;MDPRLHRRSEAEKGPSDLIVEWLNEASISIAEDIKITNICKVQELLLNKEPHLLECYLNDILQFSVDRSSEVRKTITGFIEESGIKYPEVIPRTVQILLRLASDETSVVAKRALRASGRILRAVLKWIASATVVTTDMELAWTQLSALKVQIINMIDSDNDG
;
A
#
# COMPACT_ATOMS: atom_id res chain seq x y z
N MET A 1 -20.28 21.61 -46.57
CA MET A 1 -19.45 21.44 -45.36
C MET A 1 -20.34 20.82 -44.30
N ASP A 2 -20.23 19.52 -44.06
CA ASP A 2 -21.05 18.80 -43.09
C ASP A 2 -20.53 19.07 -41.66
N PRO A 3 -21.34 19.64 -40.74
CA PRO A 3 -20.92 19.94 -39.37
C PRO A 3 -20.63 18.69 -38.50
N ARG A 4 -20.87 17.48 -38.99
CA ARG A 4 -20.80 16.24 -38.19
C ARG A 4 -19.42 15.60 -38.09
N LEU A 5 -18.38 16.17 -38.72
CA LEU A 5 -17.06 15.56 -38.82
C LEU A 5 -16.10 15.79 -37.63
N HIS A 6 -16.52 16.43 -36.53
CA HIS A 6 -15.62 16.74 -35.41
C HIS A 6 -16.09 16.29 -34.02
N ARG A 7 -16.97 15.28 -33.91
CA ARG A 7 -17.04 14.55 -32.63
C ARG A 7 -15.91 13.52 -32.62
N ARG A 8 -14.69 13.97 -32.30
CA ARG A 8 -13.67 13.04 -31.79
C ARG A 8 -14.34 12.31 -30.62
N SER A 9 -14.59 11.01 -30.76
CA SER A 9 -14.88 10.18 -29.59
C SER A 9 -13.70 10.39 -28.66
N GLU A 10 -13.93 10.94 -27.47
CA GLU A 10 -12.90 10.89 -26.43
C GLU A 10 -12.50 9.43 -26.32
N ALA A 11 -11.21 9.14 -26.53
CA ALA A 11 -10.70 7.80 -26.33
C ALA A 11 -11.01 7.43 -24.88
N GLU A 12 -11.65 6.28 -24.65
CA GLU A 12 -11.89 5.81 -23.29
C GLU A 12 -10.54 5.77 -22.56
N LYS A 13 -10.47 6.44 -21.41
CA LYS A 13 -9.27 6.49 -20.59
C LYS A 13 -8.85 5.08 -20.21
N GLY A 14 -7.59 4.73 -20.45
CA GLY A 14 -7.06 3.45 -20.03
C GLY A 14 -6.94 3.36 -18.51
N PRO A 15 -6.78 2.14 -17.94
CA PRO A 15 -6.60 1.98 -16.50
C PRO A 15 -5.43 2.80 -15.94
N SER A 16 -4.33 2.90 -16.67
CA SER A 16 -3.17 3.74 -16.34
C SER A 16 -3.51 5.23 -16.27
N ASP A 17 -4.33 5.74 -17.20
CA ASP A 17 -4.75 7.15 -17.21
C ASP A 17 -5.60 7.47 -15.98
N LEU A 18 -6.49 6.55 -15.60
CA LEU A 18 -7.34 6.67 -14.41
C LEU A 18 -6.52 6.65 -13.12
N ILE A 19 -5.53 5.75 -13.01
CA ILE A 19 -4.64 5.70 -11.85
C ILE A 19 -3.87 7.02 -11.70
N VAL A 20 -3.29 7.52 -12.79
CA VAL A 20 -2.54 8.79 -12.80
C VAL A 20 -3.46 9.95 -12.41
N GLU A 21 -4.66 10.01 -12.96
CA GLU A 21 -5.65 11.05 -12.62
C GLU A 21 -5.99 11.04 -11.13
N TRP A 22 -6.33 9.88 -10.56
CA TRP A 22 -6.72 9.79 -9.15
C TRP A 22 -5.57 10.04 -8.18
N LEU A 23 -4.36 9.57 -8.49
CA LEU A 23 -3.17 9.83 -7.68
C LEU A 23 -2.80 11.32 -7.71
N ASN A 24 -2.88 11.97 -8.87
CA ASN A 24 -2.63 13.40 -8.99
C ASN A 24 -3.67 14.23 -8.24
N GLU A 25 -4.96 13.91 -8.40
CA GLU A 25 -6.05 14.57 -7.68
C GLU A 25 -5.88 14.40 -6.16
N ALA A 26 -5.52 13.20 -5.68
CA ALA A 26 -5.25 12.96 -4.26
C ALA A 26 -4.03 13.74 -3.76
N SER A 27 -2.98 13.89 -4.58
CA SER A 27 -1.75 14.59 -4.20
C SER A 27 -1.98 16.10 -3.98
N ILE A 28 -2.81 16.73 -4.81
CA ILE A 28 -3.10 18.17 -4.71
C ILE A 28 -4.27 18.52 -3.80
N SER A 29 -5.13 17.54 -3.47
CA SER A 29 -6.29 17.76 -2.63
C SER A 29 -5.89 18.10 -1.19
N ILE A 30 -6.62 19.04 -0.57
CA ILE A 30 -6.55 19.29 0.88
C ILE A 30 -7.62 18.50 1.65
N ALA A 31 -8.62 17.97 0.95
CA ALA A 31 -9.76 17.27 1.53
C ALA A 31 -9.43 15.77 1.66
N GLU A 32 -9.44 15.26 2.89
CA GLU A 32 -9.01 13.88 3.18
C GLU A 32 -9.93 12.82 2.58
N ASP A 33 -11.22 13.11 2.45
CA ASP A 33 -12.22 12.23 1.86
C ASP A 33 -11.96 11.97 0.37
N ILE A 34 -11.53 13.00 -0.37
CA ILE A 34 -11.10 12.88 -1.77
C ILE A 34 -9.85 11.98 -1.87
N LYS A 35 -8.87 12.22 -0.99
CA LYS A 35 -7.64 11.40 -0.96
C LYS A 35 -7.95 9.94 -0.73
N ILE A 36 -8.70 9.64 0.33
CA ILE A 36 -9.08 8.28 0.72
C ILE A 36 -9.87 7.61 -0.41
N THR A 37 -10.86 8.31 -0.98
CA THR A 37 -11.67 7.79 -2.09
C THR A 37 -10.80 7.41 -3.28
N ASN A 38 -9.86 8.27 -3.66
CA ASN A 38 -8.99 8.03 -4.81
C ASN A 38 -7.96 6.93 -4.53
N ILE A 39 -7.38 6.88 -3.33
CA ILE A 39 -6.49 5.77 -2.91
C ILE A 39 -7.24 4.44 -2.97
N CYS A 40 -8.49 4.38 -2.51
CA CYS A 40 -9.31 3.17 -2.58
C CYS A 40 -9.63 2.74 -4.03
N LYS A 41 -9.90 3.68 -4.94
CA LYS A 41 -10.09 3.38 -6.36
C LYS A 41 -8.82 2.82 -7.00
N VAL A 42 -7.67 3.42 -6.69
CA VAL A 42 -6.35 2.95 -7.16
C VAL A 42 -6.05 1.57 -6.59
N GLN A 43 -6.29 1.33 -5.30
CA GLN A 43 -6.15 0.00 -4.68
C GLN A 43 -7.00 -1.05 -5.41
N GLU A 44 -8.26 -0.77 -5.71
CA GLU A 44 -9.13 -1.69 -6.43
C GLU A 44 -8.60 -2.03 -7.83
N LEU A 45 -8.09 -1.04 -8.56
CA LEU A 45 -7.42 -1.29 -9.84
C LEU A 45 -6.14 -2.12 -9.66
N LEU A 46 -5.21 -1.66 -8.83
CA LEU A 46 -3.89 -2.28 -8.68
C LEU A 46 -3.93 -3.66 -8.05
N LEU A 47 -4.91 -3.95 -7.19
CA LEU A 47 -4.94 -5.23 -6.50
C LEU A 47 -5.89 -6.22 -7.15
N ASN A 48 -7.00 -5.77 -7.76
CA ASN A 48 -8.07 -6.68 -8.19
C ASN A 48 -8.29 -6.69 -9.71
N LYS A 49 -8.32 -5.54 -10.36
CA LYS A 49 -8.70 -5.47 -11.79
C LYS A 49 -7.51 -5.57 -12.73
N GLU A 50 -6.43 -4.84 -12.44
CA GLU A 50 -5.25 -4.70 -13.29
C GLU A 50 -3.95 -4.92 -12.48
N PRO A 51 -3.75 -6.11 -11.89
CA PRO A 51 -2.64 -6.36 -10.98
C PRO A 51 -1.26 -6.29 -11.63
N HIS A 52 -1.19 -6.40 -12.96
CA HIS A 52 0.03 -6.19 -13.71
C HIS A 52 0.56 -4.74 -13.62
N LEU A 53 -0.28 -3.77 -13.21
CA LEU A 53 0.11 -2.38 -13.01
C LEU A 53 0.65 -2.09 -11.60
N LEU A 54 0.54 -3.03 -10.65
CA LEU A 54 0.96 -2.81 -9.27
C LEU A 54 2.42 -2.37 -9.18
N GLU A 55 3.32 -3.04 -9.91
CA GLU A 55 4.74 -2.72 -9.88
C GLU A 55 5.04 -1.30 -10.36
N CYS A 56 4.30 -0.83 -11.37
CA CYS A 56 4.48 0.49 -11.96
C CYS A 56 4.11 1.63 -11.00
N TYR A 57 3.05 1.44 -10.20
CA TYR A 57 2.46 2.50 -9.37
C TYR A 57 2.66 2.30 -7.86
N LEU A 58 3.36 1.24 -7.45
CA LEU A 58 3.55 0.91 -6.03
C LEU A 58 4.12 2.10 -5.24
N ASN A 59 5.17 2.74 -5.76
CA ASN A 59 5.79 3.87 -5.08
C ASN A 59 4.85 5.10 -5.02
N ASP A 60 4.08 5.34 -6.07
CA ASP A 60 3.19 6.49 -6.17
C ASP A 60 2.03 6.41 -5.19
N ILE A 61 1.50 5.22 -4.90
CA ILE A 61 0.49 5.06 -3.84
C ILE A 61 1.14 5.07 -2.45
N LEU A 62 2.34 4.50 -2.29
CA LEU A 62 3.02 4.45 -0.99
C LEU A 62 3.47 5.82 -0.48
N GLN A 63 3.62 6.83 -1.34
CA GLN A 63 3.99 8.18 -0.92
C GLN A 63 3.00 8.80 0.08
N PHE A 64 1.72 8.40 0.04
CA PHE A 64 0.68 8.86 0.96
C PHE A 64 0.85 8.34 2.40
N SER A 65 1.82 7.44 2.64
CA SER A 65 2.17 6.95 3.98
C SER A 65 2.76 8.02 4.92
N VAL A 66 3.06 9.22 4.41
CA VAL A 66 3.52 10.39 5.19
C VAL A 66 2.51 11.54 5.16
N ASP A 67 1.26 11.29 4.73
CA ASP A 67 0.22 12.31 4.69
C ASP A 67 -0.08 12.85 6.09
N ARG A 68 -0.47 14.12 6.17
CA ARG A 68 -0.84 14.79 7.43
C ARG A 68 -2.09 14.17 8.06
N SER A 69 -3.03 13.69 7.25
CA SER A 69 -4.23 13.00 7.74
C SER A 69 -3.90 11.59 8.21
N SER A 70 -4.22 11.30 9.47
CA SER A 70 -4.08 9.95 10.04
C SER A 70 -5.01 8.94 9.37
N GLU A 71 -6.16 9.36 8.84
CA GLU A 71 -7.07 8.48 8.09
C GLU A 71 -6.48 8.09 6.73
N VAL A 72 -5.78 9.00 6.05
CA VAL A 72 -5.01 8.68 4.83
C VAL A 72 -3.90 7.68 5.15
N ARG A 73 -3.10 7.91 6.21
CA ARG A 73 -2.05 6.97 6.63
C ARG A 73 -2.62 5.59 6.99
N LYS A 74 -3.75 5.52 7.71
CA LYS A 74 -4.48 4.27 7.99
C LYS A 74 -4.92 3.56 6.71
N THR A 75 -5.36 4.31 5.71
CA THR A 75 -5.79 3.77 4.42
C THR A 75 -4.60 3.12 3.69
N ILE A 76 -3.44 3.78 3.69
CA ILE A 76 -2.20 3.22 3.14
C ILE A 76 -1.72 1.99 3.92
N THR A 77 -1.87 1.96 5.25
CA THR A 77 -1.62 0.73 6.01
C THR A 77 -2.51 -0.43 5.55
N GLY A 78 -3.77 -0.14 5.19
CA GLY A 78 -4.69 -1.12 4.59
C GLY A 78 -4.21 -1.62 3.23
N PHE A 79 -3.79 -0.70 2.36
CA PHE A 79 -3.19 -1.04 1.07
C PHE A 79 -1.95 -1.93 1.22
N ILE A 80 -1.03 -1.60 2.13
CA ILE A 80 0.19 -2.38 2.42
C ILE A 80 -0.17 -3.79 2.89
N GLU A 81 -1.19 -3.92 3.74
CA GLU A 81 -1.67 -5.23 4.19
C GLU A 81 -2.22 -6.08 3.04
N GLU A 82 -3.15 -5.53 2.26
CA GLU A 82 -3.79 -6.29 1.18
C GLU A 82 -2.80 -6.66 0.08
N SER A 83 -1.95 -5.72 -0.33
CA SER A 83 -0.89 -5.96 -1.32
C SER A 83 0.12 -6.98 -0.81
N GLY A 84 0.57 -6.89 0.44
CA GLY A 84 1.50 -7.83 1.04
C GLY A 84 0.94 -9.25 1.22
N ILE A 85 -0.38 -9.39 1.35
CA ILE A 85 -1.05 -10.70 1.41
C ILE A 85 -1.25 -11.29 0.01
N LYS A 86 -1.65 -10.48 -0.96
CA LYS A 86 -2.01 -10.94 -2.32
C LYS A 86 -0.79 -11.08 -3.24
N TYR A 87 0.20 -10.21 -3.08
CA TYR A 87 1.42 -10.10 -3.88
C TYR A 87 2.63 -9.93 -2.94
N PRO A 88 3.04 -10.99 -2.22
CA PRO A 88 4.11 -10.93 -1.23
C PRO A 88 5.47 -10.47 -1.79
N GLU A 89 5.65 -10.45 -3.11
CA GLU A 89 6.80 -9.89 -3.82
C GLU A 89 6.98 -8.37 -3.59
N VAL A 90 5.93 -7.67 -3.14
CA VAL A 90 6.02 -6.23 -2.81
C VAL A 90 6.65 -5.96 -1.45
N ILE A 91 6.75 -6.97 -0.58
CA ILE A 91 7.18 -6.84 0.81
C ILE A 91 8.55 -6.17 0.98
N PRO A 92 9.59 -6.51 0.19
CA PRO A 92 10.87 -5.83 0.26
C PRO A 92 10.80 -4.30 0.12
N ARG A 93 9.78 -3.81 -0.58
CA ARG A 93 9.53 -2.38 -0.84
C ARG A 93 8.57 -1.73 0.17
N THR A 94 7.80 -2.50 0.93
CA THR A 94 6.77 -1.97 1.85
C THR A 94 7.12 -2.08 3.33
N VAL A 95 8.01 -2.99 3.74
CA VAL A 95 8.26 -3.26 5.18
C VAL A 95 8.80 -2.05 5.94
N GLN A 96 9.70 -1.26 5.34
CA GLN A 96 10.23 -0.06 6.01
C GLN A 96 9.14 0.99 6.26
N ILE A 97 8.19 1.11 5.34
CA ILE A 97 7.04 1.99 5.48
C ILE A 97 6.09 1.47 6.56
N LEU A 98 5.83 0.16 6.55
CA LEU A 98 5.00 -0.49 7.57
C LEU A 98 5.60 -0.32 8.97
N LEU A 99 6.93 -0.45 9.09
CA LEU A 99 7.63 -0.24 10.35
C LEU A 99 7.46 1.19 10.85
N ARG A 100 7.69 2.18 9.98
CA ARG A 100 7.46 3.59 10.35
C ARG A 100 6.02 3.84 10.78
N LEU A 101 5.05 3.24 10.09
CA LEU A 101 3.62 3.34 10.44
C LEU A 101 3.29 2.61 11.75
N ALA A 102 4.02 1.58 12.14
CA ALA A 102 3.87 0.92 13.44
C ALA A 102 4.37 1.78 14.60
N SER A 103 5.28 2.72 14.32
CA SER A 103 5.76 3.74 15.25
C SER A 103 5.13 5.12 15.01
N ASP A 104 3.97 5.18 14.36
CA ASP A 104 3.28 6.44 14.06
C ASP A 104 2.86 7.16 15.35
N GLU A 105 2.99 8.49 15.36
CA GLU A 105 2.60 9.35 16.47
C GLU A 105 1.09 9.24 16.80
N THR A 106 0.27 8.91 15.81
CA THR A 106 -1.16 8.67 16.01
C THR A 106 -1.39 7.20 16.34
N SER A 107 -1.77 6.93 17.59
CA SER A 107 -1.96 5.57 18.12
C SER A 107 -2.87 4.68 17.26
N VAL A 108 -3.91 5.24 16.63
CA VAL A 108 -4.81 4.48 15.75
C VAL A 108 -4.11 4.00 14.47
N VAL A 109 -3.16 4.77 13.92
CA VAL A 109 -2.34 4.36 12.78
C VAL A 109 -1.36 3.26 13.21
N ALA A 110 -0.66 3.48 14.32
CA ALA A 110 0.28 2.51 14.90
C ALA A 110 -0.39 1.15 15.14
N LYS A 111 -1.53 1.13 15.83
CA LYS A 111 -2.30 -0.11 16.08
C LYS A 111 -2.77 -0.79 14.79
N ARG A 112 -3.17 0.00 13.78
CA ARG A 112 -3.55 -0.54 12.46
C ARG A 112 -2.37 -1.22 11.76
N ALA A 113 -1.16 -0.65 11.88
CA ALA A 113 0.07 -1.18 11.29
C ALA A 113 0.59 -2.42 12.02
N LEU A 114 0.49 -2.45 13.36
CA LEU A 114 0.79 -3.64 14.15
C LEU A 114 -0.10 -4.83 13.76
N ARG A 115 -1.41 -4.59 13.59
CA ARG A 115 -2.36 -5.62 13.12
C ARG A 115 -2.04 -6.09 11.70
N ALA A 116 -1.71 -5.17 10.78
CA ALA A 116 -1.28 -5.52 9.43
C ALA A 116 -0.02 -6.39 9.45
N SER A 117 0.96 -6.03 10.29
CA SER A 117 2.24 -6.74 10.43
C SER A 117 2.04 -8.22 10.78
N GLY A 118 1.10 -8.53 11.69
CA GLY A 118 0.80 -9.92 12.04
C GLY A 118 0.19 -10.73 10.88
N ARG A 119 -0.65 -10.10 10.05
CA ARG A 119 -1.28 -10.74 8.88
C ARG A 119 -0.29 -10.93 7.74
N ILE A 120 0.53 -9.92 7.47
CA ILE A 120 1.63 -9.98 6.50
C ILE A 120 2.64 -11.06 6.89
N LEU A 121 3.07 -11.11 8.17
CA LEU A 121 4.02 -12.12 8.64
C LEU A 121 3.53 -13.54 8.33
N ARG A 122 2.25 -13.82 8.58
CA ARG A 122 1.64 -15.13 8.26
C ARG A 122 1.64 -15.40 6.76
N ALA A 123 1.28 -14.42 5.93
CA ALA A 123 1.24 -14.57 4.48
C ALA A 123 2.63 -14.82 3.89
N VAL A 124 3.63 -14.05 4.31
CA VAL A 124 5.01 -14.19 3.84
C VAL A 124 5.65 -15.49 4.31
N LEU A 125 5.42 -15.90 5.57
CA LEU A 125 5.87 -17.21 6.04
C LEU A 125 5.30 -18.33 5.17
N LYS A 126 4.00 -18.27 4.84
CA LYS A 126 3.38 -19.25 3.94
C LYS A 126 4.01 -19.22 2.55
N TRP A 127 4.21 -18.03 1.97
CA TRP A 127 4.82 -17.87 0.64
C TRP A 127 6.20 -18.51 0.57
N ILE A 128 7.09 -18.16 1.51
CA ILE A 128 8.47 -18.67 1.56
C ILE A 128 8.50 -20.16 1.87
N ALA A 129 7.71 -20.63 2.83
CA ALA A 129 7.68 -22.06 3.20
C ALA A 129 7.10 -22.95 2.09
N SER A 130 6.31 -22.38 1.17
CA SER A 130 5.75 -23.10 0.02
C SER A 130 6.64 -23.09 -1.23
N ALA A 131 7.72 -22.31 -1.22
CA ALA A 131 8.60 -22.16 -2.37
C ALA A 131 9.47 -23.40 -2.58
N THR A 132 9.58 -23.84 -3.84
CA THR A 132 10.51 -24.91 -4.22
C THR A 132 11.96 -24.43 -4.25
N VAL A 133 12.16 -23.15 -4.57
CA VAL A 133 13.44 -22.45 -4.58
C VAL A 133 13.25 -21.11 -3.88
N VAL A 134 14.09 -20.82 -2.89
CA VAL A 134 14.10 -19.54 -2.20
C VAL A 134 14.83 -18.51 -3.06
N THR A 135 14.19 -17.37 -3.32
CA THR A 135 14.76 -16.26 -4.10
C THR A 135 15.39 -15.20 -3.18
N THR A 136 16.24 -14.34 -3.74
CA THR A 136 16.82 -13.20 -3.02
C THR A 136 15.74 -12.28 -2.44
N ASP A 137 14.64 -12.07 -3.16
CA ASP A 137 13.52 -11.26 -2.67
C ASP A 137 12.82 -11.90 -1.47
N MET A 138 12.70 -13.23 -1.45
CA MET A 138 12.18 -13.97 -0.30
C MET A 138 13.10 -13.83 0.91
N GLU A 139 14.42 -13.95 0.73
CA GLU A 139 15.40 -13.76 1.81
C GLU A 139 15.36 -12.34 2.36
N LEU A 140 15.27 -11.34 1.47
CA LEU A 140 15.18 -9.94 1.85
C LEU A 140 13.88 -9.66 2.61
N ALA A 141 12.73 -10.15 2.10
CA ALA A 141 11.44 -10.02 2.76
C ALA A 141 11.46 -10.65 4.16
N TRP A 142 12.00 -11.87 4.28
CA TRP A 142 12.09 -12.57 5.57
C TRP A 142 12.99 -11.86 6.57
N THR A 143 14.14 -11.37 6.12
CA THR A 143 15.09 -10.63 6.94
C THR A 143 14.45 -9.36 7.49
N GLN A 144 13.80 -8.57 6.63
CA GLN A 144 13.14 -7.33 7.03
C GLN A 144 11.95 -7.59 7.97
N LEU A 145 11.13 -8.61 7.72
CA LEU A 145 10.02 -8.97 8.61
C LEU A 145 10.48 -9.52 9.94
N SER A 146 11.58 -10.25 9.98
CA SER A 146 12.19 -10.71 11.23
C SER A 146 12.66 -9.53 12.08
N ALA A 147 13.24 -8.50 11.45
CA ALA A 147 13.61 -7.26 12.12
C ALA A 147 12.37 -6.49 12.63
N LEU A 148 11.31 -6.37 11.81
CA LEU A 148 10.04 -5.78 12.24
C LEU A 148 9.45 -6.52 13.46
N LYS A 149 9.48 -7.86 13.46
CA LYS A 149 9.02 -8.66 14.59
C LYS A 149 9.76 -8.32 15.88
N VAL A 150 11.09 -8.21 15.82
CA VAL A 150 11.91 -7.84 16.99
C VAL A 150 11.54 -6.45 17.50
N GLN A 151 11.36 -5.48 16.60
CA GLN A 151 10.98 -4.12 16.99
C GLN A 151 9.59 -4.08 17.65
N ILE A 152 8.61 -4.80 17.10
CA ILE A 152 7.27 -4.90 17.71
C ILE A 152 7.33 -5.52 19.11
N ILE A 153 8.15 -6.55 19.32
CA ILE A 153 8.33 -7.16 20.64
C ILE A 153 8.92 -6.15 21.63
N ASN A 154 9.88 -5.34 21.20
CA ASN A 154 10.48 -4.30 22.03
C ASN A 154 9.50 -3.16 22.38
N MET A 155 8.35 -3.06 21.70
CA MET A 155 7.30 -2.09 22.06
C MET A 155 6.46 -2.54 23.26
N ILE A 156 6.62 -3.77 23.76
CA ILE A 156 5.88 -4.26 24.95
C ILE A 156 6.29 -3.49 26.21
N ASP A 157 7.52 -2.98 26.26
CA ASP A 157 8.03 -2.17 27.36
C ASP A 157 7.67 -0.67 27.21
N SER A 158 6.76 -0.33 26.29
CA SER A 158 6.31 1.05 26.05
C SER A 158 5.31 1.51 27.12
N ASP A 159 5.43 2.75 27.58
CA ASP A 159 4.46 3.41 28.47
C ASP A 159 3.07 3.67 27.82
N ASN A 160 2.91 3.34 26.53
CA ASN A 160 1.64 3.40 25.83
C ASN A 160 0.83 2.10 26.07
N ASP A 161 -0.10 2.13 27.02
CA ASP A 161 -0.92 0.99 27.51
C ASP A 161 -1.76 0.23 26.45
N GLY A 162 -1.83 0.71 25.20
CA GLY A 162 -2.89 0.34 24.25
C GLY A 162 -2.46 -0.26 22.93
#